data_AF-A0A662IV99-F1
#
_entry.id   AF-A0A662IV99-F1
#
_cell.length_a   1.000
_cell.length_b   1.000
_cell.length_c   1.000
_cell.angle_alpha   90.00
_cell.angle_beta   90.00
_cell.angle_gamma   90.00
#
_symmetry.space_group_name_H-M   'P 1'
#
loop_
_entity.id
_entity.type
_entity.pdbx_description
1 polymer ?
#
loop_
_entity_poly.entity_id
_entity_poly.type
_entity_poly.pdbx_seq_one_letter_code
_entity_poly.pdbx_strand_id
1 'polypeptide(L)'
;MIRQFTYKELKRIIDLLFDHFKRPWILEREFKPYLEAKGYSEEEIEEIWGRAFNKGLLLLLSTPIDGDFELTIVKPESEETTEEELHEEE
;
A
#
# COMPACT_ATOMS: atom_id res chain seq x y z
N MET A 1 -14.40 -2.39 15.38
CA MET A 1 -14.19 -3.69 14.71
C MET A 1 -13.47 -3.38 13.41
N ILE A 2 -12.23 -3.83 13.27
CA ILE A 2 -11.47 -3.62 12.04
C ILE A 2 -12.07 -4.53 10.97
N ARG A 3 -12.41 -3.95 9.81
CA ARG A 3 -13.11 -4.62 8.73
C ARG A 3 -12.13 -5.57 8.04
N GLN A 4 -12.34 -6.87 8.16
CA GLN A 4 -11.40 -7.82 7.57
C GLN A 4 -11.52 -7.86 6.04
N PHE A 5 -10.50 -7.33 5.34
CA PHE A 5 -10.45 -7.37 3.88
C PHE A 5 -10.02 -8.74 3.36
N THR A 6 -10.78 -9.28 2.42
CA THR A 6 -10.39 -10.50 1.69
C THR A 6 -9.36 -10.22 0.60
N TYR A 7 -8.63 -11.25 0.15
CA TYR A 7 -7.66 -11.11 -0.95
C TYR A 7 -8.24 -10.44 -2.20
N LYS A 8 -9.49 -10.79 -2.56
CA LYS A 8 -10.18 -10.22 -3.74
C LYS A 8 -10.46 -8.73 -3.56
N GLU A 9 -10.83 -8.32 -2.35
CA GLU A 9 -11.07 -6.90 -2.03
C GLU A 9 -9.77 -6.11 -2.05
N LEU A 10 -8.72 -6.61 -1.40
CA LEU A 10 -7.40 -6.00 -1.42
C LEU A 10 -6.92 -5.79 -2.86
N LYS A 11 -6.95 -6.85 -3.68
CA LYS A 11 -6.56 -6.78 -5.09
C LYS A 11 -7.37 -5.72 -5.84
N ARG A 12 -8.70 -5.66 -5.62
CA ARG A 12 -9.57 -4.69 -6.28
C ARG A 12 -9.26 -3.25 -5.88
N ILE A 13 -8.96 -3.00 -4.61
CA ILE A 13 -8.61 -1.66 -4.10
C ILE A 13 -7.28 -1.21 -4.72
N ILE A 14 -6.29 -2.11 -4.73
CA ILE A 14 -4.95 -1.85 -5.28
C ILE A 14 -5.03 -1.61 -6.79
N ASP A 15 -5.72 -2.48 -7.55
CA ASP A 15 -5.92 -2.28 -8.98
C ASP A 15 -6.62 -0.95 -9.27
N LEU A 16 -7.62 -0.56 -8.46
CA LEU A 16 -8.33 0.70 -8.63
C LEU A 16 -7.42 1.92 -8.42
N LEU A 17 -6.53 1.88 -7.43
CA LEU A 17 -5.54 2.93 -7.21
C LEU A 17 -4.57 3.06 -8.39
N PHE A 18 -3.95 1.95 -8.78
CA PHE A 18 -2.99 1.98 -9.89
C PHE A 18 -3.64 2.34 -11.23
N ASP A 19 -4.92 1.97 -11.45
CA ASP A 19 -5.70 2.40 -12.60
C ASP A 19 -6.03 3.91 -12.57
N HIS A 20 -6.33 4.45 -11.39
CA HIS A 20 -6.62 5.88 -11.22
C HIS A 20 -5.40 6.76 -11.46
N PHE A 21 -4.27 6.44 -10.80
CA PHE A 21 -3.06 7.24 -10.85
C PHE A 21 -2.21 6.96 -12.11
N LYS A 22 -2.39 5.80 -12.76
CA LYS A 22 -1.68 5.38 -13.98
C LYS A 22 -0.14 5.46 -13.86
N ARG A 23 0.37 5.23 -12.65
CA ARG A 23 1.80 5.24 -12.31
C ARG A 23 2.17 3.93 -11.64
N PRO A 24 3.43 3.46 -11.75
CA PRO A 24 3.88 2.25 -11.08
C PRO A 24 4.11 2.44 -9.57
N TRP A 25 4.20 3.68 -9.10
CA TRP A 25 4.39 4.07 -7.70
C TRP A 25 3.42 5.19 -7.33
N ILE A 26 2.96 5.20 -6.08
CA ILE A 26 2.04 6.20 -5.54
C ILE A 26 2.46 6.53 -4.09
N LEU A 27 2.54 7.81 -3.78
CA LEU A 27 2.92 8.30 -2.45
C LEU A 27 1.74 8.26 -1.45
N GLU A 28 2.03 8.17 -0.16
CA GLU A 28 1.01 8.21 0.91
C GLU A 28 0.14 9.46 0.83
N ARG A 29 0.76 10.63 0.62
CA ARG A 29 0.03 11.88 0.45
C ARG A 29 -0.95 11.87 -0.72
N GLU A 30 -0.77 10.96 -1.69
CA GLU A 30 -1.66 10.82 -2.84
C GLU A 30 -2.77 9.78 -2.58
N PHE A 31 -2.41 8.57 -2.14
CA PHE A 31 -3.40 7.49 -2.00
C PHE A 31 -4.27 7.63 -0.74
N LYS A 32 -3.73 8.18 0.36
CA LYS A 32 -4.43 8.27 1.65
C LYS A 32 -5.68 9.15 1.55
N PRO A 33 -5.60 10.43 1.10
CA PRO A 33 -6.80 11.24 0.94
C PRO A 33 -7.77 10.69 -0.11
N TYR A 34 -7.28 9.98 -1.12
CA TYR A 34 -8.12 9.34 -2.13
C TYR A 34 -8.99 8.22 -1.55
N LEU A 35 -8.44 7.39 -0.65
CA LEU A 35 -9.19 6.33 0.02
C LEU A 35 -10.09 6.87 1.13
N GLU A 36 -9.65 7.88 1.87
CA GLU A 36 -10.52 8.57 2.84
C GLU A 36 -11.76 9.16 2.16
N ALA A 37 -11.59 9.78 0.98
CA ALA A 37 -12.71 10.26 0.17
C ALA A 37 -13.65 9.15 -0.33
N LYS A 38 -13.17 7.90 -0.39
CA LYS A 38 -14.00 6.71 -0.67
C LYS A 38 -14.67 6.12 0.57
N GLY A 39 -14.39 6.66 1.75
CA GLY A 39 -14.99 6.26 3.02
C GLY A 39 -14.21 5.19 3.79
N TYR A 40 -12.91 5.02 3.49
CA TYR A 40 -12.03 4.19 4.31
C TYR A 40 -11.44 5.02 5.45
N SER A 41 -11.43 4.47 6.67
CA SER A 41 -10.73 5.08 7.80
C SER A 41 -9.21 4.86 7.71
N GLU A 42 -8.43 5.67 8.40
CA GLU A 42 -6.97 5.51 8.49
C GLU A 42 -6.56 4.10 8.93
N GLU A 43 -7.18 3.55 9.98
CA GLU A 43 -6.94 2.18 10.45
C GLU A 43 -7.25 1.11 9.38
N GLU A 44 -8.28 1.32 8.56
CA GLU A 44 -8.62 0.41 7.46
C GLU A 44 -7.58 0.50 6.34
N ILE A 45 -7.13 1.72 6.03
CA ILE A 45 -6.09 1.99 5.03
C ILE A 45 -4.79 1.28 5.44
N GLU A 46 -4.35 1.43 6.69
CA GLU A 46 -3.18 0.72 7.22
C GLU A 46 -3.35 -0.80 7.17
N GLU A 47 -4.53 -1.33 7.55
CA GLU A 47 -4.78 -2.78 7.47
C GLU A 47 -4.75 -3.29 6.01
N ILE A 48 -5.30 -2.52 5.06
CA ILE A 48 -5.26 -2.87 3.63
C ILE A 48 -3.81 -3.02 3.18
N TRP A 49 -2.92 -2.09 3.55
CA TRP A 49 -1.50 -2.12 3.17
C TRP A 49 -0.72 -3.25 3.81
N GLY A 50 -0.83 -3.40 5.14
CA GLY A 50 -0.15 -4.47 5.85
C GLY A 50 -0.52 -5.84 5.28
N ARG A 51 -1.81 -6.06 4.98
CA ARG A 51 -2.28 -7.32 4.38
C ARG A 51 -1.89 -7.46 2.91
N ALA A 52 -1.94 -6.38 2.14
CA ALA A 52 -1.58 -6.40 0.73
C ALA A 52 -0.08 -6.70 0.53
N PHE A 53 0.77 -6.07 1.34
CA PHE A 53 2.21 -6.33 1.39
C PHE A 53 2.52 -7.78 1.76
N ASN A 54 1.93 -8.29 2.86
CA ASN A 54 2.08 -9.69 3.26
C ASN A 54 1.59 -10.70 2.20
N LYS A 55 0.74 -10.26 1.26
CA LYS A 55 0.19 -11.09 0.18
C LYS A 55 0.91 -10.89 -1.15
N GLY A 56 1.95 -10.07 -1.19
CA GLY A 56 2.69 -9.75 -2.42
C GLY A 56 1.86 -9.01 -3.46
N LEU A 57 0.79 -8.33 -3.06
CA LEU A 57 -0.05 -7.54 -3.97
C LEU A 57 0.56 -6.15 -4.27
N LEU A 58 1.41 -5.66 -3.38
CA LEU A 58 2.14 -4.40 -3.48
C LEU A 58 3.48 -4.51 -2.75
N LEU A 59 4.39 -3.59 -3.08
CA LEU A 59 5.61 -3.34 -2.31
C LEU A 59 5.46 -2.03 -1.53
N LEU A 60 5.99 -1.99 -0.32
CA LEU A 60 6.08 -0.77 0.50
C LEU A 60 7.53 -0.29 0.48
N LEU A 61 7.72 0.97 0.10
CA LEU A 61 9.03 1.63 0.09
C LEU A 61 8.96 2.92 0.90
N SER A 62 10.06 3.28 1.55
CA SER A 62 10.22 4.60 2.19
C SER A 62 10.99 5.50 1.23
N THR A 63 10.32 6.47 0.63
CA THR A 63 10.94 7.42 -0.29
C THR A 63 11.34 8.69 0.45
N PRO A 64 12.60 9.16 0.36
CA PRO A 64 12.98 10.44 0.93
C PRO A 64 12.38 11.59 0.10
N ILE A 65 11.55 12.42 0.72
CA ILE A 65 10.91 13.59 0.14
C ILE A 65 11.15 14.81 1.05
N ASP A 66 11.83 15.83 0.53
CA ASP A 66 12.09 17.11 1.21
C ASP A 66 12.80 17.03 2.58
N GLY A 67 13.53 15.93 2.83
CA GLY A 67 14.23 15.69 4.11
C GLY A 67 13.45 14.82 5.09
N ASP A 68 12.21 14.48 4.77
CA ASP A 68 11.39 13.49 5.47
C ASP A 68 11.31 12.19 4.66
N PHE A 69 10.87 11.11 5.30
CA PHE A 69 10.57 9.84 4.63
C PHE A 69 9.07 9.67 4.49
N GLU A 70 8.61 9.32 3.29
CA GLU A 70 7.20 9.08 3.03
C GLU A 70 6.96 7.67 2.47
N LEU A 71 5.91 7.02 2.97
CA LEU A 71 5.50 5.71 2.51
C LEU A 71 5.06 5.78 1.05
N THR A 72 5.56 4.85 0.25
CA THR A 72 5.28 4.74 -1.18
C THR A 72 4.83 3.32 -1.47
N ILE A 73 3.67 3.18 -2.10
CA ILE A 73 3.20 1.89 -2.62
C ILE A 73 3.68 1.73 -4.06
N VAL A 74 4.19 0.55 -4.38
CA VAL A 74 4.65 0.21 -5.73
C VAL A 74 3.95 -1.04 -6.23
N LYS A 75 3.52 -1.01 -7.49
CA LYS A 75 2.94 -2.18 -8.15
C LYS A 75 4.06 -3.17 -8.42
N PRO A 76 3.95 -4.44 -7.98
CA PRO A 76 4.97 -5.43 -8.26
C PRO A 76 4.95 -5.67 -9.77
N GLU A 77 6.08 -5.41 -10.44
CA GLU A 77 6.29 -5.98 -11.77
C GLU A 77 6.20 -7.50 -11.60
N SER A 78 5.33 -8.15 -12.38
CA SER A 78 5.13 -9.59 -12.23
C SER A 78 6.40 -10.33 -12.64
N GLU A 79 7.30 -10.59 -11.69
CA GLU A 79 8.09 -11.81 -11.46
C GLU A 79 9.19 -11.55 -10.43
N GLU A 80 9.29 -12.49 -9.47
CA GLU A 80 10.45 -12.82 -8.63
C GLU A 80 10.79 -11.94 -7.39
N THR A 81 10.47 -12.52 -6.22
CA THR A 81 11.21 -12.50 -4.94
C THR A 81 11.86 -11.18 -4.47
N THR A 82 11.34 -10.62 -3.38
CA THR A 82 12.21 -10.08 -2.33
C THR A 82 11.53 -10.26 -0.97
N GLU A 83 11.84 -11.39 -0.35
CA GLU A 83 11.91 -11.50 1.11
C GLU A 83 13.04 -10.56 1.56
N GLU A 84 12.74 -9.32 1.96
CA GLU A 84 13.68 -8.53 2.75
C GLU A 84 13.04 -8.09 4.06
N GLU A 85 13.72 -8.55 5.10
CA GLU A 85 13.52 -8.43 6.52
C GLU A 85 13.36 -6.98 6.97
N LEU A 86 12.37 -6.72 7.83
CA LEU A 86 12.51 -5.76 8.93
C LEU A 86 11.83 -6.36 10.16
N HIS A 87 12.49 -7.39 10.70
CA HIS A 87 12.42 -7.66 12.13
C HIS A 87 13.43 -6.75 12.83
N GLU A 88 13.09 -6.39 14.06
CA GLU A 88 13.96 -5.82 15.09
C GLU A 88 14.15 -4.29 15.10
N GLU A 89 13.47 -3.63 16.05
CA GLU A 89 14.24 -3.08 17.16
C GLU A 89 13.48 -3.34 18.49
N GLU A 90 14.28 -3.67 19.50
CA GLU A 90 14.03 -4.36 20.79
C GLU A 90 13.25 -3.55 21.84
#